data_AF-A0A1H8JQH6-F1
#
_entry.id   AF-A0A1H8JQH6-F1
#
_cell.length_a   1.000
_cell.length_b   1.000
_cell.length_c   1.000
_cell.angle_alpha   90.00
_cell.angle_beta   90.00
_cell.angle_gamma   90.00
#
_symmetry.space_group_name_H-M   'P 1'
#
loop_
_entity.id
_entity.type
_entity.pdbx_description
1 polymer ?
#
loop_
_entity_poly.entity_id
_entity_poly.type
_entity_poly.pdbx_seq_one_letter_code
_entity_poly.pdbx_strand_id
1 'polypeptide(L)'
;LRKRAATGKHEFDALCHDLDIEHRLAPPHHPQTNGMVERFNGRIEEVLQSHHFRSGEELETTLHRYVLLYNQQLPQSALGSKTPLQAMKDWHKLKPQLFKKHPYYLPGCDTYDTSKDFLVWKRRSP
;
A
#
# COMPACT_ATOMS: atom_id res chain seq x y z
N LEU A 1 -21.15 -11.80 -13.88
CA LEU A 1 -21.00 -10.67 -12.93
C LEU A 1 -20.21 -9.56 -13.61
N ARG A 2 -20.82 -8.38 -13.82
CA ARG A 2 -20.16 -7.23 -14.46
C ARG A 2 -19.06 -6.71 -13.54
N LYS A 3 -17.79 -6.88 -13.94
CA LYS A 3 -16.66 -6.14 -13.35
C LYS A 3 -16.93 -4.65 -13.61
N ARG A 4 -16.98 -3.81 -12.58
CA ARG A 4 -16.95 -2.35 -12.78
C ARG A 4 -15.53 -2.00 -13.20
N ALA A 5 -15.36 -1.45 -14.39
CA ALA A 5 -14.10 -0.86 -14.81
C ALA A 5 -13.96 0.53 -14.19
N ALA A 6 -12.74 0.94 -13.87
CA ALA A 6 -12.42 2.34 -13.62
C ALA A 6 -12.97 3.18 -14.77
N THR A 7 -13.75 4.21 -14.47
CA THR A 7 -14.48 4.96 -15.51
C THR A 7 -13.56 5.90 -16.28
N GLY A 8 -12.33 6.13 -15.79
CA GLY A 8 -11.36 7.03 -16.42
C GLY A 8 -11.71 8.51 -16.27
N LYS A 9 -12.84 8.81 -15.61
CA LYS A 9 -13.36 10.17 -15.43
C LYS A 9 -12.98 10.76 -14.07
N HIS A 10 -12.58 9.92 -13.12
CA HIS A 10 -12.17 10.36 -11.80
C HIS A 10 -10.70 10.78 -11.83
N GLU A 11 -10.33 11.83 -11.09
CA GLU A 11 -8.95 12.33 -11.04
C GLU A 11 -7.95 11.23 -10.64
N PHE A 12 -8.37 10.33 -9.73
CA PHE A 12 -7.59 9.15 -9.36
C PHE A 12 -7.38 8.17 -10.52
N ASP A 13 -8.39 7.95 -11.38
CA ASP A 13 -8.25 7.05 -12.54
C ASP A 13 -7.29 7.63 -13.58
N ALA A 14 -7.35 8.95 -13.79
CA ALA A 14 -6.44 9.67 -14.67
C ALA A 14 -4.99 9.58 -14.16
N LEU A 15 -4.79 9.79 -12.85
CA LEU A 15 -3.46 9.66 -12.24
C LEU A 15 -2.92 8.22 -12.32
N CYS A 16 -3.77 7.21 -12.08
CA CYS A 16 -3.37 5.81 -12.24
C CYS A 16 -2.96 5.50 -13.69
N HIS A 17 -3.69 6.03 -14.67
CA HIS A 17 -3.32 5.89 -16.09
C HIS A 17 -1.97 6.54 -16.38
N ASP A 18 -1.73 7.76 -15.91
CA ASP A 18 -0.47 8.49 -16.14
C ASP A 18 0.74 7.82 -15.48
N LEU A 19 0.53 7.11 -14.37
CA LEU A 19 1.55 6.35 -13.65
C LEU A 19 1.70 4.89 -14.11
N ASP A 20 0.97 4.47 -15.15
CA ASP A 20 0.91 3.08 -15.64
C ASP A 20 0.53 2.07 -14.52
N ILE A 21 -0.44 2.48 -13.68
CA ILE A 21 -0.99 1.69 -12.58
C ILE A 21 -2.35 1.14 -12.99
N GLU A 22 -2.48 -0.20 -13.00
CA GLU A 22 -3.76 -0.85 -13.27
C GLU A 22 -4.72 -0.70 -12.08
N HIS A 23 -5.76 0.12 -12.22
CA HIS A 23 -6.79 0.28 -11.20
C HIS A 23 -7.84 -0.84 -11.27
N ARG A 24 -7.79 -1.77 -10.32
CA ARG A 24 -8.74 -2.91 -10.20
C ARG A 24 -9.76 -2.67 -9.10
N LEU A 25 -11.04 -2.65 -9.45
CA LEU A 25 -12.14 -2.54 -8.49
C LEU A 25 -12.65 -3.92 -8.05
N ALA A 26 -12.87 -4.07 -6.75
CA ALA A 26 -13.55 -5.24 -6.19
C ALA A 26 -15.03 -5.27 -6.66
N PRO A 27 -15.56 -6.44 -7.06
CA PRO A 27 -16.96 -6.53 -7.44
C PRO A 27 -17.88 -6.24 -6.24
N PRO A 28 -19.05 -5.63 -6.45
CA PRO A 28 -20.04 -5.43 -5.39
C PRO A 28 -20.41 -6.76 -4.73
N HIS A 29 -20.66 -6.73 -3.42
CA HIS A 29 -21.05 -7.91 -2.61
C HIS A 29 -20.03 -9.05 -2.56
N HIS A 30 -18.73 -8.75 -2.75
CA HIS A 30 -17.64 -9.72 -2.60
C HIS A 30 -16.62 -9.27 -1.53
N PRO A 31 -16.96 -9.35 -0.23
CA PRO A 31 -16.06 -8.91 0.85
C PRO A 31 -14.75 -9.71 0.90
N GLN A 32 -14.77 -10.97 0.44
CA GLN A 32 -13.59 -11.85 0.43
C GLN A 32 -12.41 -11.28 -0.36
N THR A 33 -12.65 -10.49 -1.42
CA THR A 33 -11.55 -9.90 -2.21
C THR A 33 -10.82 -8.77 -1.47
N ASN A 34 -11.46 -8.17 -0.46
CA ASN A 34 -10.89 -7.09 0.34
C ASN A 34 -10.56 -7.50 1.78
N GLY A 35 -10.78 -8.77 2.14
CA GLY A 35 -10.70 -9.24 3.52
C GLY A 35 -9.33 -9.09 4.20
N MET A 36 -8.24 -9.01 3.45
CA MET A 36 -6.91 -8.71 4.03
C MET A 36 -6.81 -7.27 4.52
N VAL A 37 -7.30 -6.30 3.74
CA VAL A 37 -7.35 -4.89 4.12
C VAL A 37 -8.33 -4.68 5.26
N GLU A 38 -9.49 -5.36 5.20
CA GLU A 38 -10.49 -5.26 6.27
C GLU A 38 -9.97 -5.81 7.59
N ARG A 39 -9.23 -6.93 7.59
CA ARG A 39 -8.55 -7.44 8.79
C ARG A 39 -7.52 -6.47 9.34
N PHE A 40 -6.73 -5.84 8.48
CA PHE A 40 -5.78 -4.80 8.91
C PHE A 40 -6.51 -3.62 9.56
N ASN A 41 -7.58 -3.13 8.91
CA ASN A 41 -8.38 -2.01 9.42
C ASN A 41 -9.07 -2.34 10.74
N GLY A 42 -9.64 -3.54 10.89
CA GLY A 42 -10.25 -3.96 12.15
C GLY A 42 -9.23 -4.05 13.29
N ARG A 43 -8.00 -4.48 13.00
CA ARG A 43 -6.95 -4.58 14.02
C ARG A 43 -6.46 -3.22 14.52
N ILE A 44 -6.36 -2.22 13.64
CA ILE A 44 -6.02 -0.86 14.07
C ILE A 44 -7.21 -0.19 14.75
N GLU A 45 -8.45 -0.48 14.32
CA GLU A 45 -9.67 0.00 14.97
C GLU A 45 -9.73 -0.44 16.45
N GLU A 46 -9.40 -1.71 16.76
CA GLU A 46 -9.30 -2.19 18.15
C GLU A 46 -8.32 -1.36 18.99
N VAL A 47 -7.15 -1.02 18.42
CA VAL A 47 -6.13 -0.21 19.09
C VAL A 47 -6.65 1.21 19.32
N LEU A 48 -7.30 1.80 18.32
CA LEU A 48 -7.88 3.14 18.41
C LEU A 48 -9.02 3.20 19.44
N GLN A 49 -9.85 2.16 19.52
CA GLN A 49 -10.95 2.09 20.50
C GLN A 49 -10.45 1.91 21.95
N SER A 50 -9.29 1.25 22.13
CA SER A 50 -8.71 1.03 23.46
C SER A 50 -8.00 2.25 24.06
N HIS A 51 -7.73 3.29 23.27
CA HIS A 51 -6.96 4.45 23.68
C HIS A 51 -7.76 5.74 23.59
N HIS A 52 -7.72 6.54 24.66
CA HIS A 52 -8.26 7.90 24.65
C HIS A 52 -7.15 8.89 24.27
N PHE A 53 -7.29 9.54 23.11
CA PHE A 53 -6.34 10.53 22.61
C PHE A 53 -6.64 11.93 23.17
N ARG A 54 -5.59 12.64 23.56
CA ARG A 54 -5.66 14.02 24.07
C ARG A 54 -5.43 15.05 22.98
N SER A 55 -4.85 14.65 21.84
CA SER A 55 -4.59 15.51 20.69
C SER A 55 -4.52 14.70 19.37
N GLY A 56 -4.61 15.41 18.24
CA GLY A 56 -4.42 14.80 16.92
C GLY A 56 -2.98 14.30 16.69
N GLU A 57 -1.98 14.95 17.29
CA GLU A 57 -0.58 14.53 17.22
C GLU A 57 -0.35 13.18 17.93
N GLU A 58 -1.05 12.93 19.05
CA GLU A 58 -1.00 11.65 19.75
C GLU A 58 -1.61 10.53 18.90
N LEU A 59 -2.72 10.82 18.21
CA LEU A 59 -3.33 9.91 17.26
C LEU A 59 -2.38 9.59 16.10
N GLU A 60 -1.81 10.61 15.45
CA GLU A 60 -0.85 10.47 14.35
C GLU A 60 0.36 9.63 14.77
N THR A 61 0.94 9.94 15.93
CA THR A 61 2.06 9.17 16.50
C THR A 61 1.69 7.72 16.72
N THR A 62 0.48 7.46 17.22
CA THR A 62 -0.01 6.09 17.48
C THR A 62 -0.22 5.33 16.17
N LEU A 63 -0.78 5.96 15.14
CA LEU A 63 -0.93 5.38 13.81
C LEU A 63 0.44 5.03 13.21
N HIS A 64 1.42 5.94 13.27
CA HIS A 64 2.77 5.67 12.78
C HIS A 64 3.45 4.52 13.52
N ARG A 65 3.33 4.48 14.85
CA ARG A 65 3.84 3.37 15.66
C ARG A 65 3.18 2.05 15.29
N TYR A 66 1.87 2.04 15.09
CA TYR A 66 1.14 0.85 14.69
C TYR A 66 1.61 0.32 13.33
N VAL A 67 1.75 1.18 12.32
CA VAL A 67 2.24 0.80 10.99
C VAL A 67 3.65 0.20 11.06
N LEU A 68 4.54 0.79 11.87
CA LEU A 68 5.88 0.25 12.12
C LEU A 68 5.82 -1.15 12.74
N LEU A 69 5.04 -1.31 13.82
CA LEU A 69 4.88 -2.59 14.52
C LEU A 69 4.31 -3.66 13.60
N TYR A 70 3.25 -3.34 12.86
CA TYR A 70 2.61 -4.27 11.93
C TYR A 70 3.58 -4.76 10.85
N ASN A 71 4.31 -3.83 10.22
CA ASN A 71 5.18 -4.17 9.10
C ASN A 71 6.47 -4.88 9.50
N GLN A 72 7.01 -4.58 10.69
CA GLN A 72 8.34 -5.04 11.08
C GLN A 72 8.36 -6.08 12.18
N GLN A 73 7.39 -6.06 13.11
CA GLN A 73 7.49 -6.79 14.37
C GLN A 73 6.38 -7.82 14.57
N LEU A 74 5.18 -7.60 14.03
CA LEU A 74 4.04 -8.50 14.21
C LEU A 74 3.99 -9.58 13.11
N PRO A 75 4.28 -10.85 13.42
CA PRO A 75 4.21 -11.93 12.45
C PRO A 75 2.75 -12.22 12.07
N GLN A 76 2.52 -12.44 10.78
CA GLN A 76 1.18 -12.74 10.26
C GLN A 76 1.07 -14.22 9.94
N SER A 77 0.07 -14.91 10.51
CA SER A 77 -0.17 -16.33 10.23
C SER A 77 -0.42 -16.59 8.75
N ALA A 78 -1.07 -15.64 8.06
CA ALA A 78 -1.29 -15.71 6.61
C ALA A 78 0.01 -15.67 5.78
N LEU A 79 1.12 -15.18 6.36
CA LEU A 79 2.45 -15.14 5.75
C LEU A 79 3.38 -16.24 6.29
N GLY A 80 2.81 -17.28 6.93
CA GLY A 80 3.60 -18.35 7.56
C GLY A 80 4.38 -17.88 8.78
N SER A 81 3.76 -17.05 9.62
CA SER A 81 4.36 -16.47 10.83
C SER A 81 5.58 -15.59 10.53
N LYS A 82 5.52 -14.86 9.41
CA LYS A 82 6.51 -13.85 9.02
C LYS A 82 5.91 -12.46 9.09
N THR A 83 6.75 -11.47 9.32
CA THR A 83 6.32 -10.07 9.24
C THR A 83 6.18 -9.65 7.76
N PRO A 84 5.33 -8.67 7.42
CA PRO A 84 5.18 -8.19 6.05
C PRO A 84 6.51 -7.82 5.39
N LEU A 85 7.40 -7.15 6.11
CA LEU A 85 8.73 -6.79 5.60
C LEU A 85 9.60 -8.03 5.31
N GLN A 86 9.54 -9.05 6.17
CA GLN A 86 10.27 -10.31 5.93
C GLN A 86 9.73 -11.03 4.69
N ALA A 87 8.40 -11.10 4.53
CA ALA A 87 7.77 -11.68 3.35
C ALA A 87 8.17 -10.92 2.07
N MET A 88 8.20 -9.58 2.10
CA MET A 88 8.69 -8.76 0.98
C MET A 88 10.16 -9.05 0.65
N LYS A 89 11.03 -9.15 1.67
CA LYS A 89 12.45 -9.50 1.48
C LYS A 89 12.63 -10.88 0.84
N ASP A 90 11.85 -11.87 1.29
CA ASP A 90 11.89 -13.21 0.73
C ASP A 90 11.37 -13.23 -0.71
N TRP A 91 10.29 -12.52 -1.01
CA TRP A 91 9.76 -12.39 -2.37
C TRP A 91 10.73 -11.68 -3.31
N HIS A 92 11.41 -10.64 -2.83
CA HIS A 92 12.45 -9.96 -3.61
C HIS A 92 13.61 -10.89 -3.95
N LYS A 93 14.00 -11.82 -3.07
CA LYS A 93 15.02 -12.84 -3.40
C LYS A 93 14.54 -13.80 -4.48
N LEU A 94 13.26 -14.17 -4.47
CA LEU A 94 12.68 -15.13 -5.42
C LEU A 94 12.41 -14.50 -6.80
N LYS A 95 11.93 -13.26 -6.82
CA LYS A 95 11.53 -12.55 -8.05
C LYS A 95 11.94 -11.07 -7.98
N PRO A 96 13.24 -10.76 -8.08
CA PRO A 96 13.71 -9.38 -7.97
C PRO A 96 13.16 -8.46 -9.08
N GLN A 97 12.85 -9.02 -10.26
CA GLN A 97 12.34 -8.26 -11.41
C GLN A 97 10.96 -7.61 -11.20
N LEU A 98 10.20 -8.06 -10.19
CA LEU A 98 8.90 -7.47 -9.86
C LEU A 98 9.03 -6.20 -9.00
N PHE A 99 10.21 -5.94 -8.45
CA PHE A 99 10.44 -4.85 -7.52
C PHE A 99 11.20 -3.71 -8.20
N LYS A 100 10.64 -2.50 -8.18
CA LYS A 100 11.33 -1.29 -8.64
C LYS A 100 12.40 -0.82 -7.64
N LYS A 101 12.26 -1.16 -6.35
CA LYS A 101 13.17 -0.78 -5.26
C LYS A 101 13.41 -1.98 -4.35
N HIS A 102 14.53 -1.97 -3.64
CA HIS A 102 14.79 -2.97 -2.61
C HIS A 102 13.79 -2.84 -1.45
N PRO A 103 13.34 -3.95 -0.85
CA PRO A 103 12.43 -3.93 0.29
C PRO A 103 13.16 -3.55 1.57
N TYR A 104 13.17 -2.25 1.86
CA TYR A 104 13.54 -1.68 3.16
C TYR A 104 12.34 -0.91 3.72
N TYR A 105 12.32 -0.73 5.05
CA TYR A 105 11.29 0.10 5.67
C TYR A 105 11.64 1.57 5.46
N LEU A 106 10.97 2.20 4.49
CA LEU A 106 11.02 3.65 4.29
C LEU A 106 9.68 4.23 4.78
N PRO A 107 9.63 4.88 5.95
CA PRO A 107 8.45 5.65 6.33
C PRO A 107 8.35 6.90 5.46
N GLY A 108 7.12 7.21 4.99
CA GLY A 108 6.82 8.39 4.19
C GLY A 108 6.46 8.08 2.73
N CYS A 109 6.06 9.11 1.98
CA CYS A 109 5.80 8.99 0.55
C CYS A 109 7.11 8.78 -0.21
N ASP A 110 7.07 7.90 -1.21
CA ASP A 110 8.12 7.82 -2.21
C ASP A 110 8.28 9.20 -2.88
N THR A 111 9.44 9.81 -2.73
CA THR A 111 9.80 11.01 -3.48
C THR A 111 10.21 10.57 -4.88
N TYR A 112 9.26 10.63 -5.81
CA TYR A 112 9.57 10.56 -7.24
C TYR A 112 10.08 11.95 -7.64
N ASP A 113 11.38 12.06 -7.92
CA ASP A 113 11.97 13.28 -8.45
C ASP A 113 11.43 13.50 -9.87
N THR A 114 10.34 14.27 -9.96
CA THR A 114 9.66 14.62 -11.20
C THR A 114 10.60 15.33 -12.19
N SER A 115 11.77 15.83 -11.77
CA SER A 115 12.71 16.49 -12.69
C SER A 115 13.51 15.51 -13.58
N LYS A 116 13.74 14.26 -13.14
CA LYS A 116 14.53 13.28 -13.90
C LYS A 116 13.69 12.38 -14.81
N ASP A 117 12.48 12.04 -14.38
CA ASP A 117 11.61 11.13 -15.14
C ASP A 117 10.89 11.84 -16.31
N PHE A 118 10.64 13.16 -16.21
CA PHE A 118 10.11 13.96 -17.32
C PHE A 118 11.06 14.05 -18.52
N LEU A 119 12.38 14.07 -18.28
CA LEU A 119 13.40 14.12 -19.36
C LEU A 119 13.52 12.78 -20.11
N VAL A 120 13.22 11.66 -19.47
CA VAL A 120 13.14 10.34 -20.13
C VAL A 120 11.90 10.25 -21.01
N TRP A 121 10.77 10.81 -20.56
CA TRP A 121 9.50 10.77 -21.29
C TRP A 121 9.52 11.60 -22.58
N LYS A 122 10.18 12.78 -22.58
CA LYS A 122 10.25 13.66 -23.75
C LYS A 122 11.17 13.17 -24.88
N ARG A 123 12.05 12.20 -24.63
CA ARG A 123 13.04 11.69 -25.61
C ARG A 123 12.58 10.41 -26.33
N ARG A 124 11.39 9.89 -26.01
CA ARG A 124 10.86 8.61 -26.55
C ARG A 124 9.54 8.71 -27.32
N SER A 125 9.08 9.91 -27.66
CA SER A 125 8.03 10.08 -28.67
C SER A 125 8.66 10.27 -30.05
N PRO A 126 8.29 9.49 -31.08
CA PRO A 126 8.30 9.99 -32.44
C PRO A 126 7.27 11.11 -32.63
#